data_AF-A0A426YQB2-F1
#
_entry.id   AF-A0A426YQB2-F1
#
_cell.length_a   1.000
_cell.length_b   1.000
_cell.length_c   1.000
_cell.angle_alpha   90.00
_cell.angle_beta   90.00
_cell.angle_gamma   90.00
#
_symmetry.space_group_name_H-M   'P 1'
#
loop_
_entity.id
_entity.type
_entity.pdbx_description
1 polymer ?
#
loop_
_entity_poly.entity_id
_entity_poly.type
_entity_poly.pdbx_seq_one_letter_code
_entity_poly.pdbx_strand_id
1 'polypeptide(L)' 'MFISGVLYLDYVAILLSRILVGCSFSGEIPHEIGSLSLLTFLDMSNNSFDESDVPSWFSTLPSLTSL' A
#
# COMPACT_ATOMS: atom_id res chain seq x y z
N MET A 1 10.82 -8.38 25.51
CA MET A 1 11.03 -8.85 24.13
C MET A 1 10.61 -7.71 23.21
N PHE A 2 11.54 -6.80 22.95
CA PHE A 2 11.30 -5.62 22.11
C PHE A 2 11.46 -6.06 20.66
N ILE A 3 10.33 -6.20 19.96
CA ILE A 3 10.36 -6.34 18.51
C ILE A 3 10.83 -4.97 18.01
N SER A 4 12.02 -4.94 17.40
CA SER A 4 12.62 -3.73 16.81
C SER A 4 11.56 -2.97 16.01
N GLY A 5 11.45 -1.65 16.19
CA GLY A 5 10.42 -0.82 15.56
C GLY A 5 10.37 -0.96 14.03
N VAL A 6 11.47 -1.38 13.40
CA VAL A 6 11.55 -1.72 11.98
C VAL A 6 10.74 -2.98 11.66
N LEU A 7 10.95 -4.08 12.40
CA LEU A 7 10.16 -5.31 12.22
C LEU A 7 8.68 -5.11 12.59
N TYR A 8 8.37 -4.23 13.55
CA TYR A 8 6.99 -3.88 13.84
C TYR A 8 6.35 -3.09 12.70
N LEU A 9 7.06 -2.13 12.09
CA LEU A 9 6.59 -1.40 10.93
C LEU A 9 6.51 -2.29 9.69
N ASP A 10 7.47 -3.20 9.47
CA ASP A 10 7.44 -4.17 8.37
C ASP A 10 6.27 -5.15 8.55
N TYR A 11 6.04 -5.61 9.78
CA TYR A 11 4.91 -6.50 10.11
C TYR A 11 3.57 -5.77 10.02
N VAL A 12 3.51 -4.51 10.46
CA VAL A 12 2.35 -3.63 10.28
C VAL A 12 2.13 -3.36 8.79
N ALA A 13 3.15 -3.11 7.98
CA ALA A 13 3.04 -2.90 6.52
C ALA A 13 2.59 -4.18 5.80
N ILE A 14 3.12 -5.35 6.18
CA ILE A 14 2.67 -6.66 5.69
C ILE A 14 1.21 -6.92 6.10
N LEU A 15 0.78 -6.56 7.31
CA LEU A 15 -0.63 -6.65 7.74
C LEU A 15 -1.52 -5.58 7.06
N LEU A 16 -1.00 -4.39 6.78
CA LEU A 16 -1.72 -3.30 6.13
C LEU A 16 -1.99 -3.59 4.65
N SER A 17 -1.17 -4.44 4.02
CA SER A 17 -1.38 -4.92 2.64
C SER A 17 -2.72 -5.65 2.42
N ARG A 18 -3.47 -5.95 3.49
CA ARG A 18 -4.79 -6.62 3.47
C ARG A 18 -5.98 -5.74 3.89
N ILE A 19 -5.85 -4.42 4.02
CA ILE A 19 -6.83 -3.59 4.78
C ILE A 19 -7.75 -2.68 3.94
N LEU A 20 -7.60 -2.56 2.62
CA LEU A 20 -8.36 -1.52 1.88
C LEU A 20 -9.53 -2.05 1.03
N VAL A 21 -9.73 -3.37 0.90
CA VAL A 21 -10.80 -3.91 0.05
C VAL A 21 -12.18 -3.60 0.61
N GLY A 22 -13.02 -2.89 -0.15
CA GLY A 22 -14.40 -2.59 0.25
C GLY A 22 -14.54 -1.47 1.28
N CYS A 23 -13.52 -0.64 1.48
CA CYS A 23 -13.56 0.45 2.45
C CYS A 23 -14.26 1.73 1.95
N SER A 24 -14.80 1.72 0.73
CA SER A 24 -15.46 2.88 0.10
C SER A 24 -14.53 4.12 0.03
N PHE A 25 -13.21 3.90 -0.09
CA PHE A 25 -12.29 5.00 -0.34
C PHE A 25 -12.56 5.62 -1.71
N SER A 26 -12.39 6.94 -1.81
CA SER A 26 -12.62 7.69 -3.04
C SER A 26 -11.65 8.86 -3.13
N GLY A 27 -11.50 9.41 -4.33
CA GLY A 27 -10.53 10.46 -4.63
C GLY A 27 -9.16 9.90 -5.02
N GLU A 28 -8.12 10.67 -4.72
CA GLU A 28 -6.73 10.40 -5.12
C GLU A 28 -6.08 9.33 -4.22
N ILE A 29 -5.15 8.57 -4.80
CA ILE A 29 -4.39 7.56 -4.06
C ILE A 29 -3.23 8.26 -3.32
N PRO A 30 -3.07 8.07 -2.00
CA PRO A 30 -2.04 8.76 -1.21
C PRO A 30 -0.63 8.49 -1.72
N HIS A 31 0.14 9.56 -1.98
CA HIS A 31 1.52 9.47 -2.46
C HIS A 31 2.49 8.82 -1.47
N GLU A 32 2.12 8.80 -0.19
CA GLU A 32 2.87 8.19 0.90
C GLU A 32 3.07 6.68 0.69
N ILE A 33 2.14 6.01 -0.01
CA ILE A 33 2.27 4.59 -0.38
C ILE A 33 3.54 4.38 -1.24
N GLY A 34 3.88 5.34 -2.10
CA GLY A 34 5.10 5.30 -2.92
C GLY A 34 6.40 5.30 -2.11
N SER A 35 6.37 5.66 -0.82
CA SER A 35 7.54 5.63 0.06
C SER A 35 7.80 4.26 0.71
N LEU A 36 6.88 3.30 0.56
CA LEU A 36 6.94 1.99 1.19
C LEU A 36 7.85 1.04 0.40
N SER A 37 9.18 1.14 0.60
CA SER A 37 10.18 0.35 -0.13
C SER A 37 10.08 -1.17 0.06
N LEU A 38 9.41 -1.62 1.12
CA LEU A 38 9.21 -3.03 1.46
C LEU A 38 7.79 -3.53 1.11
N LEU A 39 6.97 -2.71 0.45
CA LEU A 39 5.63 -3.11 0.02
C LEU A 39 5.76 -4.17 -1.07
N THR A 40 5.25 -5.37 -0.80
CA THR A 40 5.28 -6.53 -1.73
C THR A 40 3.92 -6.82 -2.35
N PHE A 41 2.85 -6.44 -1.67
CA PHE A 41 1.46 -6.68 -2.06
C PHE A 41 0.65 -5.41 -1.82
N LEU A 42 -0.21 -5.04 -2.77
CA LEU A 42 -1.10 -3.89 -2.67
C LEU A 42 -2.43 -4.17 -3.35
N ASP A 43 -3.47 -4.44 -2.58
CA ASP A 43 -4.84 -4.61 -3.07
C ASP A 43 -5.69 -3.39 -2.67
N MET A 44 -6.18 -2.66 -3.68
CA MET A 44 -7.07 -1.52 -3.53
C MET A 44 -8.44 -1.76 -4.18
N SER A 45 -8.73 -3.03 -4.53
CA SER A 45 -9.96 -3.40 -5.22
C SER A 45 -11.20 -3.05 -4.40
N ASN A 46 -12.34 -2.96 -5.08
CA ASN A 46 -13.64 -2.67 -4.46
C ASN A 46 -13.66 -1.33 -3.69
N ASN A 47 -12.98 -0.32 -4.23
CA ASN A 47 -13.05 1.09 -3.82
C ASN A 47 -13.56 1.96 -4.97
N SER A 48 -13.65 3.27 -4.74
CA SER A 48 -14.10 4.30 -5.68
C SER A 48 -13.02 5.35 -5.94
N PHE A 49 -11.75 4.92 -5.97
CA PHE A 49 -10.62 5.76 -6.38
C PHE A 49 -10.79 6.24 -7.82
N ASP A 50 -10.23 7.40 -8.14
CA ASP A 50 -10.28 7.92 -9.50
C ASP A 50 -9.34 7.12 -10.41
N GLU A 51 -9.90 6.38 -11.36
CA GLU A 51 -9.14 5.59 -12.34
C GLU A 51 -8.23 6.44 -13.24
N SER A 52 -8.53 7.75 -13.36
CA SER A 52 -7.68 8.69 -14.10
C SER A 52 -6.45 9.13 -13.31
N ASP A 53 -6.44 8.90 -12.00
CA ASP A 53 -5.36 9.29 -11.08
C ASP A 53 -4.59 8.07 -10.57
N VAL A 54 -4.07 7.26 -11.51
CA VAL A 54 -3.11 6.20 -11.18
C VAL A 54 -1.74 6.84 -10.96
N PRO A 55 -1.17 6.81 -9.74
CA PRO A 55 0.08 7.49 -9.48
C PRO A 55 1.28 6.80 -10.14
N SER A 56 2.22 7.60 -10.62
CA SER A 56 3.42 7.10 -11.30
C SER A 56 4.30 6.20 -10.42
N TRP A 57 4.21 6.35 -9.10
CA TRP A 57 5.02 5.60 -8.15
C TRP A 57 4.68 4.09 -8.10
N PHE A 58 3.55 3.66 -8.67
CA PHE A 58 3.22 2.22 -8.77
C PHE A 58 4.34 1.42 -9.43
N SER A 59 4.92 1.98 -10.49
CA SER A 59 6.00 1.36 -11.25
C SER A 59 7.37 1.46 -10.60
N THR A 60 7.51 2.28 -9.55
CA THR A 60 8.81 2.57 -8.91
C THR A 60 9.00 1.84 -7.59
N LEU A 61 7.99 1.09 -7.12
CA LEU A 61 8.08 0.33 -5.88
C LEU A 61 9.02 -0.88 -6.07
N PRO A 62 10.16 -0.92 -5.37
CA PRO A 62 11.25 -1.85 -5.70
C PRO A 62 10.94 -3.30 -5.30
N SER A 63 10.03 -3.51 -4.35
CA SER A 63 9.69 -4.83 -3.81
C SER A 63 8.29 -5.31 -4.20
N LEU A 64 7.53 -4.54 -4.98
CA LEU A 64 6.14 -4.85 -5.30
C LEU A 64 6.09 -6.03 -6.30
N THR A 65 5.40 -7.11 -5.91
CA THR A 65 5.28 -8.32 -6.73
C THR A 65 3.84 -8.64 -7.12
N SER A 66 2.87 -8.10 -6.39
CA SER A 66 1.46 -8.41 -6.54
C SER A 66 0.60 -7.16 -6.36
N LEU A 67 -0.43 -7.02 -7.20
CA LEU A 67 -1.41 -5.94 -7.25
C LEU A 67 -2.84 -6.52 -7.28
#